data_AF-A0A285R8A5-F1
#
_entry.id   AF-A0A285R8A5-F1
#
_cell.length_a   1.000
_cell.length_b   1.000
_cell.length_c   1.000
_cell.angle_alpha   90.00
_cell.angle_beta   90.00
_cell.angle_gamma   90.00
#
_symmetry.space_group_name_H-M   'P 1'
#
loop_
_entity.id
_entity.type
_entity.pdbx_description
1 polymer ?
#
loop_
_entity_poly.entity_id
_entity_poly.type
_entity_poly.pdbx_seq_one_letter_code
_entity_poly.pdbx_strand_id
1 'polypeptide(L)'
;MSHLLLAYGLTAARAENRTAALDALLAAAARGRLRPEALGAWLAALWCLSVVKPNRVLPVLADAARSGAGRTVWAVLAALITDLAADPGRRALADVLVLAAECAAAEGIRTTLPALDALAVPAVPAIPSIPRRVRTEAARLAGILTR
;
A
#
# COMPACT_ATOMS: atom_id res chain seq x y z
N MET A 1 -9.87 -3.11 17.83
CA MET A 1 -8.43 -3.01 17.54
C MET A 1 -8.19 -1.61 17.00
N SER A 2 -7.28 -0.83 17.57
CA SER A 2 -6.90 0.47 16.98
C SER A 2 -5.91 0.26 15.84
N HIS A 3 -6.29 0.67 14.62
CA HIS A 3 -5.47 0.51 13.42
C HIS A 3 -4.14 1.24 13.50
N LEU A 4 -4.05 2.31 14.30
CA LEU A 4 -2.80 3.01 14.59
C LEU A 4 -1.78 2.13 15.33
N LEU A 5 -2.18 1.38 16.35
CA LEU A 5 -1.26 0.45 17.05
C LEU A 5 -0.74 -0.63 16.11
N LEU A 6 -1.62 -1.13 15.23
CA LEU A 6 -1.26 -2.11 14.23
C LEU A 6 -0.27 -1.53 13.21
N ALA A 7 -0.54 -0.33 12.70
CA ALA A 7 0.38 0.40 11.81
C ALA A 7 1.75 0.60 12.46
N TYR A 8 1.79 1.01 13.73
CA TYR A 8 3.04 1.17 14.47
C TYR A 8 3.80 -0.16 14.63
N GLY A 9 3.10 -1.23 15.00
CA GLY A 9 3.67 -2.57 15.15
C GLY A 9 4.31 -3.10 13.87
N LEU A 10 3.67 -2.89 12.71
CA LEU A 10 4.20 -3.26 11.39
C LEU A 10 5.50 -2.51 11.04
N THR A 11 5.71 -1.34 11.65
CA THR A 11 6.88 -0.48 11.41
C THR A 11 7.99 -0.66 12.44
N ALA A 12 7.76 -1.51 13.44
CA ALA A 12 8.63 -1.67 14.60
C ALA A 12 10.08 -2.05 14.19
N ALA A 13 11.05 -1.52 14.93
CA ALA A 13 12.46 -1.81 14.66
C ALA A 13 12.82 -3.28 14.91
N ARG A 14 12.23 -3.88 15.96
CA ARG A 14 12.42 -5.28 16.35
C ARG A 14 11.61 -6.18 15.43
N ALA A 15 12.23 -7.26 14.92
CA ALA A 15 11.56 -8.17 14.01
C ALA A 15 10.42 -8.92 14.70
N GLU A 16 10.59 -9.28 15.97
CA GLU A 16 9.59 -9.99 16.77
C GLU A 16 8.31 -9.18 16.92
N ASN A 17 8.44 -7.86 17.11
CA ASN A 17 7.29 -6.96 17.18
C ASN A 17 6.54 -6.88 15.84
N ARG A 18 7.26 -6.95 14.72
CA ARG A 18 6.64 -6.99 13.38
C ARG A 18 5.92 -8.30 13.13
N THR A 19 6.49 -9.42 13.55
CA THR A 19 5.84 -10.73 13.48
C THR A 19 4.55 -10.74 14.31
N ALA A 20 4.58 -10.26 15.55
CA ALA A 20 3.39 -10.17 16.39
C ALA A 20 2.31 -9.26 15.77
N ALA A 21 2.72 -8.15 15.14
CA ALA A 21 1.79 -7.25 14.43
C ALA A 21 1.20 -7.90 13.17
N LEU A 22 1.98 -8.71 12.44
CA LEU A 22 1.51 -9.50 11.30
C LEU A 22 0.48 -10.54 11.75
N ASP A 23 0.76 -11.29 12.81
CA ASP A 23 -0.19 -12.27 13.37
C ASP A 23 -1.48 -11.59 13.80
N ALA A 24 -1.39 -10.43 14.46
CA ALA A 24 -2.55 -9.63 14.83
C ALA A 24 -3.34 -9.12 13.61
N LEU A 25 -2.66 -8.75 12.52
CA LEU A 25 -3.28 -8.36 11.25
C LEU A 25 -4.05 -9.54 10.66
N LEU A 26 -3.40 -10.69 10.49
CA LEU A 26 -4.00 -11.90 9.92
C LEU A 26 -5.21 -12.35 10.75
N ALA A 27 -5.07 -12.35 12.08
CA ALA A 27 -6.12 -12.76 12.99
C ALA A 27 -7.29 -11.75 13.03
N ALA A 28 -7.05 -10.46 12.77
CA ALA A 28 -8.11 -9.46 12.63
C ALA A 28 -8.80 -9.55 11.27
N ALA A 29 -8.05 -9.78 10.19
CA ALA A 29 -8.56 -9.95 8.83
C ALA A 29 -9.46 -11.19 8.74
N ALA A 30 -9.01 -12.33 9.25
CA ALA A 30 -9.77 -13.58 9.26
C ALA A 30 -11.11 -13.47 10.04
N ARG A 31 -11.20 -12.54 11.00
CA ARG A 31 -12.41 -12.30 11.80
C ARG A 31 -13.29 -11.18 11.26
N GLY A 32 -12.94 -10.57 10.13
CA GLY A 32 -13.65 -9.39 9.60
C GLY A 32 -13.60 -8.17 10.53
N ARG A 33 -12.61 -8.11 11.43
CA ARG A 33 -12.46 -7.03 12.44
C ARG A 33 -11.44 -5.96 12.03
N LEU A 34 -10.81 -6.14 10.87
CA LEU A 34 -9.91 -5.16 10.29
C LEU A 34 -10.70 -4.22 9.37
N ARG A 35 -10.34 -2.93 9.40
CA ARG A 35 -10.78 -1.93 8.42
C ARG A 35 -9.56 -1.58 7.58
N PRO A 36 -9.37 -2.21 6.41
CA PRO A 36 -8.16 -2.08 5.61
C PRO A 36 -7.84 -0.62 5.25
N GLU A 37 -8.87 0.16 4.94
CA GLU A 37 -8.76 1.56 4.51
C GLU A 37 -8.21 2.43 5.63
N ALA A 38 -8.69 2.22 6.86
CA ALA A 38 -8.20 2.93 8.04
C ALA A 38 -6.73 2.58 8.35
N LEU A 39 -6.33 1.32 8.15
CA LEU A 39 -4.93 0.93 8.30
C LEU A 39 -4.06 1.57 7.21
N GLY A 40 -4.52 1.59 5.96
CA GLY A 40 -3.82 2.23 4.84
C GLY A 40 -3.60 3.72 5.08
N ALA A 41 -4.63 4.44 5.53
CA ALA A 41 -4.54 5.86 5.86
C ALA A 41 -3.54 6.14 7.00
N TRP A 42 -3.54 5.32 8.06
CA TRP A 42 -2.55 5.46 9.14
C TRP A 42 -1.13 5.16 8.67
N LEU A 43 -0.93 4.14 7.85
CA LEU A 43 0.37 3.87 7.25
C LEU A 43 0.82 5.04 6.37
N ALA A 44 -0.07 5.63 5.57
CA ALA A 44 0.24 6.79 4.74
C ALA A 44 0.66 7.99 5.60
N ALA A 45 -0.12 8.32 6.63
CA ALA A 45 0.19 9.41 7.55
C ALA A 45 1.57 9.22 8.21
N LEU A 46 1.85 8.03 8.74
CA LEU A 46 3.15 7.73 9.37
C LEU A 46 4.31 7.74 8.36
N TRP A 47 4.05 7.41 7.09
CA TRP A 47 5.04 7.47 6.01
C TRP A 47 5.30 8.91 5.56
N CYS A 48 4.27 9.75 5.51
CA CYS A 48 4.38 11.19 5.30
C CYS A 48 5.22 11.87 6.38
N LEU A 49 5.05 11.44 7.63
CA LEU A 49 5.83 11.89 8.78
C LEU A 49 7.22 11.25 8.89
N SER A 50 7.63 10.40 7.93
CA SER A 50 8.91 9.66 7.95
C SER A 50 9.12 8.77 9.19
N VAL A 51 8.04 8.40 9.88
CA VAL A 51 8.05 7.44 11.00
C VAL A 51 8.16 6.02 10.48
N VAL A 52 7.48 5.73 9.36
CA VAL A 52 7.58 4.44 8.67
C VAL A 52 8.81 4.38 7.78
N LYS A 53 9.52 3.27 7.85
CA LYS A 53 10.47 2.88 6.79
C LYS A 53 9.78 1.93 5.81
N PRO A 54 9.66 2.30 4.51
CA PRO A 54 9.05 1.45 3.47
C PRO A 54 9.57 0.01 3.46
N ASN A 55 10.89 -0.12 3.62
CA ASN A 55 11.62 -1.40 3.59
C ASN A 55 11.28 -2.33 4.75
N ARG A 56 10.57 -1.86 5.78
CA ARG A 56 10.08 -2.68 6.88
C ARG A 56 8.63 -3.11 6.69
N VAL A 57 7.80 -2.22 6.15
CA VAL A 57 6.35 -2.45 6.04
C VAL A 57 6.00 -3.26 4.80
N LEU A 58 6.59 -2.94 3.65
CA LEU A 58 6.24 -3.62 2.39
C LEU A 58 6.48 -5.14 2.44
N PRO A 59 7.62 -5.65 2.98
CA PRO A 59 7.80 -7.10 3.13
C PRO A 59 6.72 -7.74 4.02
N VAL A 60 6.32 -7.09 5.11
CA VAL A 60 5.32 -7.61 6.03
C VAL A 60 3.93 -7.65 5.38
N LEU A 61 3.58 -6.63 4.59
CA LEU A 61 2.34 -6.66 3.80
C LEU A 61 2.38 -7.74 2.72
N ALA A 62 3.53 -7.97 2.09
CA ALA A 62 3.70 -9.05 1.12
C ALA A 62 3.58 -10.44 1.78
N ASP A 63 4.13 -10.62 2.98
CA ASP A 63 3.93 -11.83 3.79
C ASP A 63 2.45 -12.02 4.12
N ALA A 64 1.75 -10.97 4.58
CA ALA A 64 0.32 -11.04 4.86
C ALA A 64 -0.49 -11.47 3.63
N ALA A 65 -0.16 -10.95 2.45
CA ALA A 65 -0.82 -11.32 1.20
C ALA A 65 -0.61 -12.81 0.88
N ARG A 66 0.62 -13.31 1.00
CA ARG A 66 0.95 -14.74 0.81
C ARG A 66 0.27 -15.65 1.84
N SER A 67 0.00 -15.14 3.03
CA SER A 67 -0.69 -15.86 4.11
C SER A 67 -2.22 -15.82 4.02
N GLY A 68 -2.78 -15.50 2.84
CA GLY A 68 -4.22 -15.55 2.58
C GLY A 68 -4.99 -14.27 2.90
N ALA A 69 -4.29 -13.16 3.18
CA ALA A 69 -4.91 -11.85 3.37
C ALA A 69 -4.76 -10.94 2.13
N GLY A 70 -4.55 -11.49 0.93
CA GLY A 70 -4.25 -10.71 -0.28
C GLY A 70 -5.29 -9.63 -0.60
N ARG A 71 -6.59 -9.94 -0.54
CA ARG A 71 -7.65 -8.94 -0.75
C ARG A 71 -7.67 -7.84 0.32
N THR A 72 -7.35 -8.19 1.56
CA THR A 72 -7.19 -7.23 2.66
C THR A 72 -6.00 -6.32 2.42
N VAL A 73 -4.86 -6.89 2.06
CA VAL A 73 -3.63 -6.16 1.76
C VAL A 73 -3.83 -5.23 0.57
N TRP A 74 -4.51 -5.68 -0.47
CA TRP A 74 -4.87 -4.81 -1.60
C TRP A 74 -5.66 -3.57 -1.14
N ALA A 75 -6.67 -3.73 -0.26
CA ALA A 75 -7.45 -2.60 0.22
C ALA A 75 -6.63 -1.63 1.09
N VAL A 76 -5.69 -2.14 1.91
CA VAL A 76 -4.70 -1.32 2.62
C VAL A 76 -3.84 -0.52 1.64
N LEU A 77 -3.33 -1.18 0.59
CA LEU A 77 -2.47 -0.56 -0.41
C LEU A 77 -3.22 0.46 -1.26
N ALA A 78 -4.49 0.22 -1.60
CA ALA A 78 -5.31 1.17 -2.36
C ALA A 78 -5.51 2.48 -1.60
N ALA A 79 -5.81 2.41 -0.29
CA ALA A 79 -5.89 3.59 0.57
C ALA A 79 -4.53 4.28 0.70
N LEU A 80 -3.45 3.51 0.90
CA LEU A 80 -2.09 4.04 0.96
C LEU A 80 -1.69 4.77 -0.34
N ILE A 81 -1.97 4.19 -1.51
CA ILE A 81 -1.69 4.81 -2.82
C ILE A 81 -2.44 6.12 -2.97
N THR A 82 -3.71 6.16 -2.54
CA THR A 82 -4.55 7.35 -2.65
C THR A 82 -3.92 8.55 -1.93
N ASP A 83 -3.42 8.32 -0.71
CA ASP A 83 -2.78 9.38 0.07
C ASP A 83 -1.37 9.72 -0.43
N LEU A 84 -0.56 8.70 -0.79
CA LEU A 84 0.80 8.94 -1.28
C LEU A 84 0.84 9.59 -2.68
N ALA A 85 -0.23 9.49 -3.46
CA ALA A 85 -0.31 10.11 -4.79
C ALA A 85 -0.21 11.65 -4.75
N ALA A 86 -0.47 12.28 -3.60
CA ALA A 86 -0.26 13.72 -3.41
C ALA A 86 1.22 14.15 -3.54
N ASP A 87 2.16 13.21 -3.38
CA ASP A 87 3.60 13.42 -3.56
C ASP A 87 4.19 12.28 -4.41
N PRO A 88 4.10 12.36 -5.76
CA PRO A 88 4.57 11.30 -6.64
C PRO A 88 6.08 11.03 -6.58
N GLY A 89 6.86 11.97 -6.02
CA GLY A 89 8.29 11.82 -5.78
C GLY A 89 8.61 10.98 -4.54
N ARG A 90 7.60 10.62 -3.74
CA ARG A 90 7.77 9.92 -2.48
C ARG A 90 8.44 8.56 -2.66
N ARG A 91 9.45 8.34 -1.81
CA ARG A 91 10.24 7.12 -1.84
C ARG A 91 9.36 5.88 -1.69
N ALA A 92 9.63 4.89 -2.53
CA ALA A 92 8.98 3.58 -2.56
C ALA A 92 7.50 3.58 -2.96
N LEU A 93 6.93 4.68 -3.47
CA LEU A 93 5.59 4.67 -4.09
C LEU A 93 5.53 3.67 -5.26
N ALA A 94 6.59 3.57 -6.07
CA ALA A 94 6.68 2.56 -7.12
C ALA A 94 6.59 1.12 -6.57
N ASP A 95 7.22 0.85 -5.43
CA ASP A 95 7.20 -0.49 -4.82
C ASP A 95 5.82 -0.80 -4.20
N VAL A 96 5.12 0.20 -3.67
CA VAL A 96 3.72 0.08 -3.24
C VAL A 96 2.82 -0.29 -4.43
N LEU A 97 2.99 0.38 -5.58
CA LEU A 97 2.23 0.10 -6.81
C LEU A 97 2.47 -1.32 -7.33
N VAL A 98 3.73 -1.79 -7.30
CA VAL A 98 4.10 -3.17 -7.68
C VAL A 98 3.37 -4.18 -6.80
N LEU A 99 3.44 -4.04 -5.47
CA LEU A 99 2.80 -4.97 -4.55
C LEU A 99 1.26 -4.94 -4.70
N ALA A 100 0.68 -3.76 -4.93
CA ALA A 100 -0.75 -3.62 -5.16
C ALA A 100 -1.18 -4.34 -6.45
N ALA A 101 -0.37 -4.25 -7.52
CA ALA A 101 -0.60 -4.96 -8.78
C ALA A 101 -0.51 -6.48 -8.60
N GLU A 102 0.47 -6.97 -7.83
CA GLU A 102 0.59 -8.39 -7.50
C GLU A 102 -0.63 -8.89 -6.74
N CYS A 103 -1.07 -8.16 -5.70
CA CYS A 103 -2.26 -8.53 -4.93
C CYS A 103 -3.53 -8.48 -5.80
N ALA A 104 -3.71 -7.44 -6.61
CA ALA A 104 -4.86 -7.32 -7.49
C ALA A 104 -4.94 -8.43 -8.54
N ALA A 105 -3.80 -8.83 -9.10
CA ALA A 105 -3.73 -9.91 -10.07
C ALA A 105 -4.03 -11.27 -9.41
N ALA A 106 -3.42 -11.56 -8.26
CA ALA A 106 -3.61 -12.82 -7.54
C ALA A 106 -5.07 -13.00 -7.05
N GLU A 107 -5.71 -11.92 -6.63
CA GLU A 107 -7.06 -11.93 -6.04
C GLU A 107 -8.18 -11.64 -7.05
N GLY A 108 -7.84 -11.48 -8.34
CA GLY A 108 -8.80 -11.16 -9.40
C GLY A 108 -9.55 -9.85 -9.16
N ILE A 109 -8.91 -8.85 -8.57
CA ILE A 109 -9.59 -7.61 -8.18
C ILE A 109 -9.81 -6.72 -9.41
N ARG A 110 -11.06 -6.29 -9.60
CA ARG A 110 -11.49 -5.38 -10.66
C ARG A 110 -12.23 -4.22 -10.05
N THR A 111 -11.67 -3.03 -10.21
CA THR A 111 -12.22 -1.79 -9.66
C THR A 111 -11.58 -0.57 -10.31
N THR A 112 -12.04 0.62 -9.97
CA THR A 112 -11.39 1.88 -10.34
C THR A 112 -10.64 2.44 -9.13
N LEU A 113 -9.42 2.92 -9.34
CA LEU A 113 -8.65 3.64 -8.33
C LEU A 113 -8.26 5.02 -8.90
N PRO A 114 -9.07 6.08 -8.66
CA PRO A 114 -8.88 7.40 -9.27
C PRO A 114 -7.49 8.01 -9.05
N ALA A 115 -6.83 7.66 -7.95
CA ALA A 115 -5.47 8.11 -7.66
C ALA A 115 -4.45 7.70 -8.74
N LEU A 116 -4.72 6.63 -9.51
CA LEU A 116 -3.83 6.19 -10.59
C LEU A 116 -3.83 7.14 -11.78
N ASP A 117 -4.96 7.82 -12.04
CA ASP A 117 -5.07 8.78 -13.14
C ASP A 117 -4.12 9.96 -12.93
N ALA A 118 -4.05 10.45 -11.69
CA ALA A 118 -3.12 11.52 -11.29
C ALA A 118 -1.65 11.10 -11.42
N LEU A 119 -1.33 9.82 -11.23
CA LEU A 119 0.03 9.28 -11.35
C LEU A 119 0.43 8.94 -12.80
N ALA A 120 -0.55 8.79 -13.70
CA ALA A 120 -0.33 8.47 -15.11
C ALA A 120 -0.07 9.71 -15.98
N VAL A 121 -0.30 10.92 -15.45
CA VAL A 121 -0.18 12.18 -16.20
C VAL A 121 1.26 12.36 -16.74
N PRO A 122 1.42 12.74 -18.03
CA PRO A 122 2.73 13.04 -18.60
C PRO A 122 3.40 14.22 -17.87
N ALA A 123 4.73 14.23 -17.83
CA ALA A 123 5.47 15.36 -17.29
C ALA A 123 5.22 16.61 -18.14
N VAL A 124 4.77 17.70 -17.51
CA VAL A 124 4.63 19.03 -18.11
C VAL A 124 5.72 19.92 -17.50
N PRO A 125 6.41 20.79 -18.28
CA PRO A 125 7.57 21.56 -17.81
C PRO A 125 7.35 22.45 -16.57
N ALA A 126 6.10 22.77 -16.23
CA ALA A 126 5.74 23.58 -15.06
C ALA A 126 5.47 22.77 -13.76
N ILE A 127 5.46 21.43 -13.82
CA ILE A 127 5.10 20.54 -12.72
C ILE A 127 6.30 19.63 -12.41
N PRO A 128 6.63 19.36 -11.12
CA PRO A 128 7.64 18.37 -10.77
C PRO A 128 7.40 17.06 -11.51
N SER A 129 8.42 16.57 -12.22
CA SER A 129 8.31 15.37 -13.03
C SER A 129 8.00 14.14 -12.15
N ILE A 130 6.86 13.50 -12.40
CA ILE A 130 6.54 12.20 -11.81
C ILE A 130 7.63 11.20 -12.23
N PRO A 131 8.29 10.49 -11.28
CA PRO A 131 9.31 9.53 -11.60
C PRO A 131 8.81 8.49 -12.61
N ARG A 132 9.63 8.20 -13.64
CA ARG A 132 9.25 7.28 -14.73
C ARG A 132 8.70 5.95 -14.21
N ARG A 133 9.34 5.37 -13.19
CA ARG A 133 8.92 4.10 -12.60
C ARG A 133 7.53 4.18 -11.96
N VAL A 134 7.21 5.27 -11.26
CA VAL A 134 5.87 5.47 -10.65
C VAL A 134 4.80 5.50 -11.73
N ARG A 135 5.03 6.23 -12.82
CA ARG A 135 4.10 6.31 -13.96
C ARG A 135 3.88 4.94 -14.61
N THR A 136 4.95 4.19 -14.85
CA THR A 136 4.89 2.86 -15.44
C THR A 136 4.11 1.87 -14.56
N GLU A 137 4.38 1.84 -13.26
CA GLU A 137 3.70 0.92 -12.35
C GLU A 137 2.24 1.33 -12.10
N ALA A 138 1.93 2.64 -12.09
CA ALA A 138 0.54 3.12 -12.01
C ALA A 138 -0.27 2.69 -13.23
N ALA A 139 0.28 2.85 -14.45
CA ALA A 139 -0.36 2.39 -15.69
C ALA A 139 -0.52 0.86 -15.71
N ARG A 140 0.48 0.12 -15.23
CA ARG A 140 0.40 -1.35 -15.11
C ARG A 140 -0.72 -1.77 -14.16
N LEU A 141 -0.80 -1.17 -12.97
CA LEU A 141 -1.85 -1.46 -12.00
C LEU A 141 -3.23 -1.11 -12.57
N ALA A 142 -3.39 0.05 -13.19
CA ALA A 142 -4.64 0.46 -13.84
C ALA A 142 -5.10 -0.60 -14.86
N GLY A 143 -4.19 -1.07 -15.72
CA GLY A 143 -4.49 -2.12 -16.69
C GLY A 143 -4.87 -3.47 -16.08
N ILE A 144 -4.36 -3.83 -14.90
CA ILE A 144 -4.76 -5.05 -14.18
C ILE A 144 -6.18 -4.91 -13.61
N LEU A 145 -6.52 -3.72 -13.10
CA LEU A 145 -7.81 -3.47 -12.47
C LEU A 145 -8.97 -3.41 -13.48
N THR A 146 -8.69 -3.15 -14.76
CA THR A 146 -9.71 -3.03 -15.82
C THR A 146 -9.84 -4.23 -16.75
N ARG A 147 -9.01 -5.29 -16.60
CA ARG A 147 -8.97 -6.46 -17.50
C ARG A 147 -9.78 -7.64 -16.99
#